data_AF-S4P9E0-F1
#
_entry.id   AF-S4P9E0-F1
#
_cell.length_a   1.000
_cell.length_b   1.000
_cell.length_c   1.000
_cell.angle_alpha   90.00
_cell.angle_beta   90.00
_cell.angle_gamma   90.00
#
_symmetry.space_group_name_H-M   'P 1'
#
loop_
_entity.id
_entity.type
_entity.pdbx_description
1 polymer ?
#
loop_
_entity_poly.entity_id
_entity_poly.type
_entity_poly.pdbx_seq_one_letter_code
_entity_poly.pdbx_strand_id
1 'polypeptide(L)'
;MNAGTDKLYDILVLHLYGGKDIFITVNGSYQRSCFGCSIEVLVNLNMPIREVPVGKLIELESKRDQYISNQSTYSIPKEIWFLVDHIYLHGLKEPNLFEQPGLHSEVLQIRDWLDSGSIDPIPGSIHSVAEALLLLL
;
A
#
# COMPACT_ATOMS: atom_id res chain seq x y z
N MET A 1 8.45 -5.45 -5.46
CA MET A 1 7.14 -6.15 -5.39
C MET A 1 5.99 -5.34 -6.02
N ASN A 2 5.63 -4.13 -5.54
CA ASN A 2 4.55 -3.29 -6.15
C ASN A 2 4.76 -3.03 -7.66
N ALA A 3 5.93 -2.52 -8.02
CA ALA A 3 6.34 -2.29 -9.42
C ALA A 3 6.63 -3.57 -10.21
N GLY A 4 6.45 -4.78 -9.65
CA GLY A 4 6.76 -6.04 -10.33
C GLY A 4 8.24 -6.30 -10.61
N THR A 5 9.14 -5.43 -10.13
CA THR A 5 10.61 -5.56 -10.21
C THR A 5 11.16 -6.75 -9.40
N ASP A 6 10.38 -7.22 -8.44
CA ASP A 6 10.70 -8.35 -7.58
C ASP A 6 9.46 -9.24 -7.44
N LYS A 7 9.67 -10.55 -7.34
CA LYS A 7 8.63 -11.59 -7.31
C LYS A 7 8.77 -12.40 -6.03
N LEU A 8 7.65 -12.91 -5.52
CA LEU A 8 7.67 -13.95 -4.50
C LEU A 8 8.15 -15.26 -5.12
N TYR A 9 9.46 -15.41 -5.23
CA TYR A 9 10.13 -16.59 -5.74
C TYR A 9 11.50 -16.68 -5.06
N ASP A 10 11.77 -17.79 -4.38
CA ASP A 10 13.06 -18.03 -3.75
C ASP A 10 13.38 -19.53 -3.71
N ILE A 11 14.65 -19.88 -3.52
CA ILE A 11 15.11 -21.25 -3.35
C ILE A 11 15.84 -21.36 -2.01
N LEU A 12 15.23 -22.08 -1.07
CA LEU A 12 15.86 -22.41 0.20
C LEU A 12 16.76 -23.63 0.03
N VAL A 13 17.99 -23.53 0.53
CA VAL A 13 18.95 -24.65 0.52
C VAL A 13 19.06 -25.21 1.93
N LEU A 14 18.64 -26.46 2.10
CA LEU A 14 18.78 -27.20 3.35
C LEU A 14 20.00 -28.12 3.27
N HIS A 15 21.06 -27.73 3.97
CA HIS A 15 22.30 -28.49 4.08
C HIS A 15 22.18 -29.56 5.18
N LEU A 16 22.32 -30.83 4.82
CA LEU A 16 22.38 -31.94 5.77
C LEU A 16 23.84 -32.27 6.10
N TYR A 17 24.18 -32.33 7.39
CA TYR A 17 25.54 -32.67 7.81
C TYR A 17 25.91 -34.10 7.39
N GLY A 18 26.94 -34.23 6.55
CA GLY A 18 27.34 -35.52 5.95
C GLY A 18 26.34 -36.07 4.92
N GLY A 19 25.33 -35.29 4.53
CA GLY A 19 24.29 -35.65 3.58
C GLY A 19 24.33 -34.83 2.30
N LYS A 20 23.26 -34.94 1.50
CA LYS A 20 23.06 -34.13 0.30
C LYS A 20 22.30 -32.85 0.64
N ASP A 21 22.48 -31.84 -0.19
CA ASP A 21 21.69 -30.61 -0.13
C ASP A 21 20.30 -30.84 -0.71
N ILE A 22 19.29 -30.27 -0.04
CA ILE A 22 17.90 -30.27 -0.50
C ILE A 22 17.53 -28.85 -0.90
N PHE A 23 17.08 -28.68 -2.14
CA PHE A 23 16.62 -27.40 -2.68
C PHE A 23 15.09 -27.34 -2.62
N ILE A 24 14.56 -26.33 -1.93
CA ILE A 24 13.12 -26.12 -1.76
C ILE A 24 12.76 -24.82 -2.47
N THR A 25 12.04 -24.94 -3.58
CA THR A 25 11.52 -23.77 -4.32
C THR A 25 10.26 -23.25 -3.65
N VAL A 26 10.27 -21.98 -3.26
CA VAL A 26 9.12 -21.26 -2.71
C VAL A 26 8.65 -20.24 -3.75
N ASN A 27 7.34 -20.19 -4.01
CA ASN A 27 6.76 -19.18 -4.88
C ASN A 27 5.43 -18.65 -4.34
N GLY A 28 5.00 -17.49 -4.84
CA GLY A 28 3.73 -16.87 -4.49
C GLY A 28 3.33 -15.77 -5.46
N SER A 29 2.08 -15.33 -5.34
CA SER A 29 1.58 -14.14 -6.02
C SER A 29 1.54 -12.98 -5.04
N TYR A 30 2.08 -11.83 -5.45
CA TYR A 30 2.03 -10.61 -4.66
C TYR A 30 0.84 -9.76 -5.08
N GLN A 31 -0.02 -9.42 -4.12
CA GLN A 31 -1.06 -8.42 -4.30
C GLN A 31 -0.49 -7.04 -4.04
N ARG A 32 -0.64 -6.13 -5.01
CA ARG A 32 -0.11 -4.77 -4.93
C ARG A 32 -0.90 -3.94 -3.94
N SER A 33 -0.20 -3.04 -3.27
CA SER A 33 -0.78 -2.11 -2.32
C SER A 33 -0.32 -0.68 -2.61
N CYS A 34 -1.19 0.29 -2.33
CA CYS A 34 -0.84 1.71 -2.36
C CYS A 34 0.25 2.02 -1.31
N PHE A 35 0.33 1.21 -0.25
CA PHE A 35 1.41 1.26 0.73
C PHE A 35 2.73 0.86 0.09
N GLY A 36 3.76 1.66 0.34
CA GLY A 36 5.08 1.51 -0.26
C GLY A 36 5.17 1.97 -1.72
N CYS A 37 4.10 2.56 -2.29
CA CYS A 37 4.21 3.36 -3.51
C CYS A 37 4.61 4.79 -3.15
N SER A 38 5.30 5.44 -4.09
CA SER A 38 5.67 6.83 -3.92
C SER A 38 4.49 7.79 -4.11
N ILE A 39 4.53 8.93 -3.43
CA ILE A 39 3.53 10.00 -3.61
C ILE A 39 3.48 10.43 -5.08
N GLU A 40 4.64 10.55 -5.74
CA GLU A 40 4.73 10.93 -7.16
C GLU A 40 4.00 9.94 -8.08
N VAL A 41 4.01 8.65 -7.74
CA VAL A 41 3.24 7.63 -8.48
C VAL A 41 1.77 7.71 -8.12
N LEU A 42 1.42 7.79 -6.83
CA LEU A 42 0.02 7.77 -6.37
C LEU A 42 -0.81 8.92 -6.94
N VAL A 43 -0.24 10.13 -7.08
CA VAL A 43 -0.96 11.28 -7.69
C VAL A 43 -1.32 11.05 -9.16
N ASN A 44 -0.64 10.12 -9.84
CA ASN A 44 -0.92 9.75 -11.23
C ASN A 44 -1.94 8.60 -11.35
N LEU A 45 -2.39 8.01 -10.23
CA LEU A 45 -3.33 6.89 -10.21
C LEU A 45 -4.77 7.36 -9.98
N ASN A 46 -5.55 7.41 -11.06
CA ASN A 46 -6.97 7.75 -11.07
C ASN A 46 -7.93 6.59 -10.73
N MET A 47 -7.39 5.44 -10.33
CA MET A 47 -8.15 4.25 -9.96
C MET A 47 -7.45 3.50 -8.82
N PRO A 48 -8.12 2.55 -8.16
CA PRO A 48 -7.53 1.76 -7.08
C PRO A 48 -6.36 0.93 -7.58
N ILE A 49 -5.31 0.76 -6.78
CA ILE A 49 -4.06 0.15 -7.25
C ILE A 49 -4.25 -1.29 -7.77
N ARG A 50 -5.21 -2.03 -7.22
CA ARG A 50 -5.52 -3.40 -7.65
C ARG A 50 -6.05 -3.48 -9.08
N GLU A 51 -6.64 -2.40 -9.57
CA GLU A 51 -7.15 -2.29 -10.93
C GLU A 51 -6.12 -1.71 -11.90
N VAL A 52 -5.00 -1.17 -11.41
CA VAL A 52 -3.98 -0.57 -12.26
C VAL A 52 -3.19 -1.66 -13.00
N PRO A 53 -3.10 -1.59 -14.35
CA PRO A 53 -2.28 -2.51 -15.11
C PRO A 53 -0.80 -2.44 -14.69
N VAL A 54 -0.16 -3.60 -14.58
CA VAL A 54 1.25 -3.70 -14.15
C VAL A 54 2.19 -2.84 -14.98
N GLY A 55 2.00 -2.83 -16.31
CA GLY A 55 2.81 -2.04 -17.22
C GLY A 55 2.73 -0.54 -16.94
N LYS A 56 1.55 -0.04 -16.56
CA LYS A 56 1.35 1.38 -16.20
C LYS A 56 2.09 1.73 -14.91
N LEU A 57 2.04 0.87 -13.90
CA LEU A 57 2.79 1.07 -12.65
C LEU A 57 4.30 1.08 -12.88
N ILE A 58 4.82 0.13 -13.67
CA ILE A 58 6.25 0.10 -14.04
C ILE A 58 6.68 1.40 -14.73
N GLU A 59 5.86 1.88 -15.67
CA GLU A 59 6.14 3.12 -16.40
C GLU A 59 6.19 4.32 -15.46
N LEU A 60 5.23 4.45 -14.55
CA LEU A 60 5.16 5.55 -13.59
C LEU A 60 6.34 5.53 -12.61
N GLU A 61 6.69 4.37 -12.08
CA GLU A 61 7.86 4.21 -11.18
C GLU A 61 9.18 4.55 -11.91
N SER A 62 9.32 4.17 -13.18
CA SER A 62 10.50 4.49 -13.98
C SER A 62 10.64 5.99 -14.27
N LYS A 63 9.53 6.73 -14.21
CA LYS A 63 9.47 8.18 -14.48
C LYS A 63 9.25 9.01 -13.21
N ARG A 64 9.36 8.41 -12.02
CA ARG A 64 9.08 9.06 -10.73
C ARG A 64 9.83 10.38 -10.54
N ASP A 65 11.10 10.43 -10.93
CA ASP A 65 11.96 11.61 -10.80
C ASP A 65 11.76 12.66 -11.92
N GLN A 66 10.95 12.34 -12.93
CA GLN A 66 10.64 13.24 -14.02
C GLN A 66 9.34 13.95 -13.69
N TYR A 67 9.37 15.29 -13.65
CA TYR A 67 8.16 16.08 -13.53
C TYR A 67 7.33 15.92 -14.80
N ILE A 68 6.36 15.01 -14.79
CA ILE A 68 5.42 14.82 -15.88
C ILE A 68 4.16 15.61 -15.54
N SER A 69 4.09 16.82 -16.07
CA SER A 69 2.87 17.63 -16.10
C SER A 69 1.82 16.98 -17.01
N ASN A 70 1.21 15.89 -16.56
CA ASN A 70 0.01 15.35 -17.19
C ASN A 70 -1.23 16.05 -16.62
N GLN A 71 -2.15 16.45 -17.50
CA GLN A 71 -3.41 17.14 -17.16
C GLN A 71 -4.37 16.34 -16.25
N SER A 72 -4.05 15.06 -15.95
CA SER A 72 -4.89 14.15 -15.16
C SER A 72 -4.24 13.73 -13.83
N THR A 73 -3.33 14.53 -13.28
CA THR A 73 -2.72 14.29 -11.96
C THR A 73 -3.56 14.90 -10.85
N TYR A 74 -3.69 14.19 -9.72
CA TYR A 74 -4.27 14.76 -8.52
C TYR A 74 -3.26 15.66 -7.79
N SER A 75 -3.74 16.70 -7.11
CA SER A 75 -2.88 17.54 -6.26
C SER A 75 -2.36 16.79 -5.02
N ILE A 76 -3.10 15.78 -4.57
CA ILE A 76 -2.80 14.94 -3.40
C ILE A 76 -3.23 13.50 -3.75
N PRO A 77 -2.47 12.46 -3.36
CA PRO A 77 -2.93 11.08 -3.45
C PRO A 77 -4.32 10.91 -2.83
N LYS A 78 -5.24 10.29 -3.58
CA LYS A 78 -6.61 10.04 -3.11
C LYS A 78 -6.65 9.24 -1.81
N GLU A 79 -5.68 8.36 -1.61
CA GLU A 79 -5.54 7.52 -0.41
C GLU A 79 -5.28 8.36 0.84
N ILE A 80 -4.36 9.33 0.74
CA ILE A 80 -4.10 10.30 1.83
C ILE A 80 -5.34 11.14 2.06
N TRP A 81 -6.00 11.59 0.99
CA TRP A 81 -7.22 12.38 1.09
C TRP A 81 -8.32 11.65 1.88
N PHE A 82 -8.61 10.38 1.56
CA PHE A 82 -9.62 9.61 2.28
C PHE A 82 -9.31 9.43 3.77
N LEU A 83 -8.06 9.10 4.11
CA LEU A 83 -7.65 8.92 5.51
C LEU A 83 -7.75 10.23 6.30
N VAL A 84 -7.25 11.32 5.74
CA VAL A 84 -7.26 12.64 6.39
C VAL A 84 -8.68 13.17 6.51
N ASP A 85 -9.50 13.06 5.47
CA ASP A 85 -10.90 13.50 5.49
C ASP A 85 -11.71 12.75 6.56
N HIS A 86 -11.50 11.44 6.69
CA HIS A 86 -12.15 10.65 7.73
C HIS A 86 -11.73 11.08 9.15
N ILE A 87 -10.43 11.29 9.39
CA ILE A 87 -9.94 11.80 10.68
C ILE A 87 -10.50 13.21 10.95
N TYR A 88 -10.59 14.06 9.94
CA TYR A 88 -11.14 15.40 10.07
C TYR A 88 -12.63 15.40 10.43
N LEU A 89 -13.43 14.55 9.79
CA LEU A 89 -14.88 14.49 10.01
C LEU A 89 -15.25 13.81 11.33
N HIS A 90 -14.48 12.80 11.77
CA HIS A 90 -14.88 11.92 12.87
C HIS A 90 -13.90 11.90 14.05
N GLY A 91 -12.62 12.24 13.83
CA GLY A 91 -11.53 11.98 14.77
C GLY A 91 -10.97 13.19 15.52
N LEU A 92 -11.37 14.43 15.20
CA LEU A 92 -10.77 15.63 15.82
C LEU A 92 -10.96 15.74 17.33
N LYS A 93 -11.93 15.00 17.90
CA LYS A 93 -12.18 14.95 19.35
C LYS A 93 -11.79 13.59 19.95
N GLU A 94 -11.18 12.70 19.17
CA GLU A 94 -10.75 11.40 19.64
C GLU A 94 -9.57 11.59 20.62
N PRO A 95 -9.67 11.11 21.87
CA PRO A 95 -8.59 11.23 22.84
C PRO A 95 -7.36 10.44 22.38
N ASN A 96 -6.16 10.95 22.60
CA ASN A 96 -4.90 10.27 22.24
C ASN A 96 -4.76 9.99 20.73
N LEU A 97 -5.37 10.81 19.87
CA LEU A 97 -5.18 10.75 18.41
C LEU A 97 -3.69 10.86 18.07
N PHE A 98 -3.19 9.97 17.21
CA PHE A 98 -1.76 9.80 16.86
C PHE A 98 -0.82 9.38 18.00
N GLU A 99 -1.32 9.16 19.21
CA GLU A 99 -0.52 8.65 20.34
C GLU A 99 -0.84 7.19 20.64
N GLN A 100 -2.12 6.82 20.60
CA GLN A 100 -2.56 5.45 20.78
C GLN A 100 -2.51 4.69 19.44
N PRO A 101 -1.87 3.50 19.39
CA PRO A 101 -1.88 2.66 18.20
C PRO A 101 -3.28 2.09 17.94
N GLY A 102 -3.59 1.91 16.67
CA GLY A 102 -4.76 1.18 16.21
C GLY A 102 -4.59 -0.34 16.35
N LEU A 103 -5.65 -1.05 16.00
CA LEU A 103 -5.62 -2.50 15.94
C LEU A 103 -5.00 -2.94 14.62
N HIS A 104 -3.97 -3.79 14.68
CA HIS A 104 -3.28 -4.28 13.48
C HIS A 104 -4.24 -4.88 12.44
N SER A 105 -5.25 -5.65 12.87
CA SER A 105 -6.26 -6.21 11.98
C SER A 105 -7.09 -5.15 11.26
N GLU A 106 -7.40 -4.04 11.93
CA GLU A 106 -8.14 -2.92 11.33
C GLU A 106 -7.25 -2.16 10.32
N VAL A 107 -5.97 -1.95 10.64
CA VAL A 107 -5.00 -1.35 9.70
C VAL A 107 -4.90 -2.18 8.42
N LEU A 108 -4.88 -3.51 8.51
CA LEU A 108 -4.89 -4.39 7.33
C LEU A 108 -6.19 -4.23 6.52
N GLN A 109 -7.34 -4.13 7.18
CA GLN A 109 -8.63 -3.89 6.52
C GLN A 109 -8.67 -2.52 5.83
N ILE A 110 -8.14 -1.48 6.46
CA ILE A 110 -8.05 -0.13 5.89
C ILE A 110 -7.14 -0.12 4.66
N ARG A 111 -5.99 -0.82 4.72
CA ARG A 111 -5.13 -1.02 3.55
C ARG A 111 -5.88 -1.69 2.41
N ASP A 112 -6.57 -2.80 2.69
CA ASP A 112 -7.31 -3.53 1.67
C ASP A 112 -8.46 -2.67 1.08
N TRP A 113 -9.11 -1.85 1.92
CA TRP A 113 -10.13 -0.89 1.53
C TRP A 113 -9.59 0.16 0.56
N LEU A 114 -8.42 0.75 0.86
CA LEU A 114 -7.73 1.70 -0.02
C LEU A 114 -7.27 1.06 -1.34
N ASP A 115 -6.69 -0.14 -1.27
CA ASP A 115 -6.14 -0.84 -2.43
C ASP A 115 -7.21 -1.23 -3.46
N SER A 116 -8.41 -1.56 -2.97
CA SER A 116 -9.57 -1.95 -3.76
C SER A 116 -10.49 -0.79 -4.15
N GLY A 117 -10.40 0.34 -3.45
CA GLY A 117 -11.25 1.51 -3.68
C GLY A 117 -12.71 1.24 -3.35
N SER A 118 -12.96 0.59 -2.22
CA SER A 118 -14.32 0.28 -1.79
C SER A 118 -15.19 1.55 -1.64
N ILE A 119 -16.48 1.40 -1.91
CA ILE A 119 -17.49 2.44 -1.71
C ILE A 119 -18.13 2.39 -0.31
N ASP A 120 -17.85 1.32 0.44
CA ASP A 120 -18.33 1.18 1.81
C ASP A 120 -17.61 2.19 2.73
N PRO A 121 -18.16 2.52 3.91
CA PRO A 121 -17.45 3.32 4.90
C PRO A 121 -16.09 2.73 5.24
N ILE A 122 -15.10 3.58 5.50
CA ILE A 122 -13.77 3.13 5.91
C ILE A 122 -13.88 2.29 7.21
N PRO A 123 -13.28 1.10 7.25
CA PRO A 123 -13.39 0.22 8.41
C PRO A 123 -12.47 0.66 9.55
N GLY A 124 -12.75 0.15 10.74
CA GLY A 124 -11.89 0.29 11.91
C GLY A 124 -12.08 1.58 12.70
N SER A 125 -11.35 1.68 13.81
CA SER A 125 -11.37 2.85 14.70
C SER A 125 -10.58 4.03 14.13
N ILE A 126 -10.82 5.23 14.68
CA ILE A 126 -10.05 6.44 14.34
C ILE A 126 -8.55 6.25 14.58
N HIS A 127 -8.16 5.52 15.64
CA HIS A 127 -6.76 5.19 15.91
C HIS A 127 -6.13 4.36 14.78
N SER A 128 -6.86 3.37 14.26
CA SER A 128 -6.39 2.55 13.14
C SER A 128 -6.30 3.32 11.84
N VAL A 129 -7.22 4.25 11.59
CA VAL A 129 -7.15 5.16 10.42
C VAL A 129 -5.95 6.12 10.55
N ALA A 130 -5.72 6.65 11.75
CA ALA A 130 -4.57 7.50 12.04
C ALA A 130 -3.24 6.74 11.88
N GLU A 131 -3.15 5.51 12.38
CA GLU A 131 -1.95 4.68 12.20
C GLU A 131 -1.75 4.27 10.74
N ALA A 132 -2.82 3.93 10.01
CA ALA A 132 -2.74 3.65 8.58
C ALA A 132 -2.20 4.85 7.78
N LEU A 133 -2.57 6.08 8.17
CA LEU A 133 -2.00 7.30 7.59
C LEU A 133 -0.49 7.41 7.87
N LEU A 134 -0.06 7.14 9.10
CA LEU A 134 1.37 7.17 9.46
C LEU A 134 2.18 6.11 8.71
N LEU A 135 1.61 4.94 8.45
CA LEU A 135 2.27 3.85 7.72
C LEU A 135 2.30 4.07 6.19
N LEU A 136 1.41 4.92 5.68
CA LEU A 136 1.35 5.25 4.25
C LEU A 136 2.39 6.32 3.85
N LEU A 137 2.75 7.21 4.78
CA LEU A 137 3.71 8.30 4.60
C LEU A 137 5.16 7.82 4.74
#